data_AF-A0A402D945-F1
#
_entry.id   AF-A0A402D945-F1
#
_cell.length_a   1.000
_cell.length_b   1.000
_cell.length_c   1.000
_cell.angle_alpha   90.00
_cell.angle_beta   90.00
_cell.angle_gamma   90.00
#
_symmetry.space_group_name_H-M   'P 1'
#
loop_
_entity.id
_entity.type
_entity.pdbx_description
1 polymer ?
#
loop_
_entity_poly.entity_id
_entity_poly.type
_entity_poly.pdbx_seq_one_letter_code
_entity_poly.pdbx_strand_id
1 'polypeptide(L)' 'MLLIDTSVWISVFRDRSGQVRQQLETLIANREILLTRFTQLELLQGSLNEQEWTILSTYLEVQDYVELRPSSWQAAARI' A
#
# COMPACT_ATOMS: atom_id res chain seq x y z
N MET A 1 -3.48 7.00 -11.92
CA MET A 1 -2.91 5.81 -11.29
C MET A 1 -1.57 6.11 -10.63
N LEU A 2 -1.49 5.97 -9.32
CA LEU A 2 -0.23 5.91 -8.56
C LEU A 2 -0.15 4.56 -7.85
N LEU A 3 1.05 3.96 -7.90
CA LEU A 3 1.44 2.89 -6.99
C LEU A 3 2.26 3.53 -5.88
N ILE A 4 1.79 3.39 -4.65
CA ILE A 4 2.48 3.91 -3.47
C ILE A 4 3.28 2.76 -2.87
N ASP A 5 4.59 2.99 -2.75
CA ASP A 5 5.49 2.02 -2.14
C ASP A 5 5.12 1.74 -0.69
N THR A 6 5.39 0.52 -0.24
CA THR A 6 5.09 0.05 1.13
C THR A 6 5.73 0.93 2.19
N SER A 7 6.93 1.45 1.97
CA SER A 7 7.63 2.30 2.94
C SER A 7 6.86 3.59 3.27
N VAL A 8 6.10 4.13 2.31
CA VAL A 8 5.26 5.32 2.52
C VAL A 8 4.08 4.97 3.42
N TRP A 9 3.42 3.83 3.18
CA TRP A 9 2.35 3.35 4.06
C TRP A 9 2.84 3.07 5.48
N ILE A 10 4.01 2.44 5.63
CA ILE A 10 4.64 2.23 6.93
C ILE A 10 4.88 3.58 7.65
N SER A 11 5.34 4.59 6.91
CA SER A 11 5.54 5.93 7.45
C SER A 11 4.22 6.55 7.93
N VAL A 12 3.13 6.37 7.19
CA VAL A 12 1.77 6.79 7.60
C VAL A 12 1.32 6.07 8.87
N PHE A 13 1.48 4.75 8.95
CA PHE A 13 1.03 3.97 10.12
C PHE A 13 1.85 4.28 11.38
N ARG A 14 3.14 4.58 11.24
CA ARG A 14 4.02 4.92 12.37
C ARG A 14 3.87 6.36 12.84
N ASP A 15 3.41 7.26 11.97
CA ASP A 15 3.24 8.67 12.32
C ASP A 15 2.00 8.90 13.19
N ARG A 16 2.25 9.10 14.49
CA ARG A 16 1.21 9.42 15.47
C ARG A 16 0.75 10.88 15.40
N SER A 17 1.48 11.75 14.72
CA SER A 17 1.12 13.17 14.58
C SER A 17 0.09 13.41 13.48
N GLY A 18 -0.04 12.47 12.52
CA GLY A 18 -0.93 12.57 11.37
C GLY A 18 -0.42 13.49 10.26
N GLN A 19 0.76 14.09 10.40
CA GLN A 19 1.36 14.98 9.40
C GLN A 19 1.66 14.26 8.08
N VAL A 20 2.20 13.04 8.15
CA VAL A 20 2.52 12.23 6.96
C VAL A 20 1.24 11.87 6.22
N ARG A 21 0.18 11.51 6.95
CA ARG A 21 -1.14 11.26 6.37
C ARG A 21 -1.66 12.50 5.62
N GLN A 22 -1.63 13.67 6.25
CA GLN A 22 -2.15 14.91 5.64
C GLN A 22 -1.36 15.31 4.39
N GLN A 23 -0.03 15.14 4.42
CA GLN A 23 0.83 15.35 3.26
C GLN A 23 0.49 14.37 2.15
N LEU A 24 0.32 13.08 2.47
CA LEU A 24 -0.02 12.07 1.50
C LEU A 24 -1.38 12.35 0.86
N GLU A 25 -2.41 12.65 1.65
CA GLU A 25 -3.76 13.02 1.18
C GLU A 25 -3.71 14.20 0.20
N THR A 26 -2.87 15.20 0.48
CA THR A 26 -2.68 16.35 -0.41
C THR A 26 -1.99 15.95 -1.73
N LEU A 27 -0.97 15.10 -1.67
CA LEU A 27 -0.19 14.66 -2.84
C LEU A 27 -1.01 13.75 -3.78
N ILE A 28 -1.88 12.92 -3.20
CA ILE A 28 -2.69 11.96 -3.94
C ILE A 28 -4.04 12.52 -4.39
N ALA A 29 -4.37 13.76 -4.01
CA ALA A 29 -5.64 14.38 -4.31
C ALA A 29 -6.00 14.24 -5.81
N ASN A 30 -7.20 13.71 -6.07
CA ASN A 30 -7.75 13.45 -7.41
C ASN A 30 -6.99 12.42 -8.25
N ARG A 31 -6.13 11.60 -7.65
CA ARG A 31 -5.42 10.51 -8.33
C ARG A 31 -6.00 9.18 -7.90
N GLU A 32 -6.25 8.31 -8.87
CA GLU A 32 -6.51 6.90 -8.62
C GLU A 32 -5.27 6.25 -7.98
N ILE A 33 -5.47 5.63 -6.82
CA ILE A 33 -4.45 4.90 -6.07
C ILE A 33 -4.76 3.43 -6.16
N LEU A 34 -3.76 2.63 -6.53
CA LEU A 34 -3.88 1.18 -6.58
C LEU A 34 -2.80 0.56 -5.71
N LEU A 35 -3.10 -0.61 -5.15
CA LEU A 35 -2.13 -1.43 -4.44
C LEU A 35 -1.63 -2.57 -5.32
N THR A 36 -0.45 -3.08 -5.00
CA THR A 36 0.02 -4.36 -5.54
C THR A 36 -0.17 -5.46 -4.49
N ARG A 37 -0.21 -6.71 -4.94
CA ARG A 37 -0.21 -7.86 -4.02
C ARG A 37 1.08 -7.95 -3.20
N PHE A 38 2.19 -7.38 -3.68
CA PHE A 38 3.40 -7.26 -2.88
C PHE A 38 3.23 -6.26 -1.72
N THR A 39 2.66 -5.08 -1.99
CA THR A 39 2.36 -4.10 -0.94
C THR A 39 1.44 -4.68 0.13
N GLN A 40 0.39 -5.41 -0.27
CA GLN A 40 -0.49 -6.11 0.68
C GLN A 40 0.28 -7.13 1.53
N LEU A 41 1.10 -7.98 0.89
CA LEU A 41 1.90 -8.99 1.58
C LEU A 41 2.82 -8.36 2.63
N GLU A 42 3.59 -7.34 2.24
CA GLU A 42 4.57 -6.68 3.11
C GLU A 42 3.90 -5.96 4.28
N LEU A 43 2.76 -5.29 4.04
CA LEU A 43 1.99 -4.64 5.10
C LEU A 43 1.45 -5.64 6.12
N LEU A 44 0.89 -6.76 5.66
CA LEU A 44 0.39 -7.81 6.54
C LEU A 44 1.52 -8.45 7.35
N GLN A 45 2.64 -8.77 6.72
CA GLN A 45 3.82 -9.32 7.39
C GLN A 45 4.40 -8.36 8.45
N GLY A 46 4.23 -7.05 8.24
CA GLY A 46 4.67 -6.01 9.19
C GLY A 46 3.82 -5.87 10.45
N SER A 47 2.69 -6.59 10.57
CA SER A 47 1.80 -6.52 11.74
C SER A 47 2.48 -7.12 12.98
N LEU A 48 2.33 -6.47 14.14
CA LEU A 48 3.02 -6.91 15.37
C LEU A 48 2.32 -8.08 16.07
N ASN A 49 1.03 -8.27 15.81
CA ASN A 49 0.19 -9.27 16.44
C ASN A 49 -1.05 -9.58 15.57
N GLU A 50 -1.79 -10.61 15.96
CA GLU A 50 -2.97 -11.08 15.23
C GLU A 50 -4.10 -10.04 15.16
N GLN A 51 -4.23 -9.20 16.20
CA GLN A 51 -5.25 -8.15 16.21
C GLN A 51 -4.97 -7.10 15.14
N GLU A 52 -3.74 -6.59 15.07
CA GLU A 52 -3.32 -5.66 14.02
C GLU A 52 -3.45 -6.30 12.63
N TRP A 53 -3.03 -7.56 12.51
CA TRP A 53 -3.12 -8.31 11.26
C TRP A 53 -4.56 -8.43 10.77
N THR A 54 -5.49 -8.78 11.65
CA THR A 54 -6.93 -8.94 11.33
C THR A 54 -7.56 -7.62 10.89
N ILE A 55 -7.23 -6.52 11.60
CA ILE A 55 -7.73 -5.19 11.24
C ILE A 55 -7.20 -4.82 9.85
N LEU A 56 -5.89 -4.95 9.64
CA LEU A 56 -5.24 -4.54 8.39
C LEU A 56 -5.69 -5.39 7.20
N SER A 57 -5.83 -6.72 7.38
CA SER A 57 -6.31 -7.61 6.31
C SER A 57 -7.74 -7.29 5.89
N THR A 58 -8.62 -6.98 6.84
CA THR A 58 -10.00 -6.55 6.56
C THR A 58 -10.03 -5.25 5.73
N TYR A 59 -9.21 -4.26 6.07
CA TYR A 59 -9.13 -3.03 5.28
C TYR A 59 -8.55 -3.25 3.89
N LEU A 60 -7.51 -4.08 3.79
CA LEU A 60 -6.82 -4.37 2.53
C LEU A 60 -7.66 -5.23 1.57
N GLU A 61 -8.65 -5.98 2.06
CA GLU A 61 -9.51 -6.84 1.22
C GLU A 61 -10.33 -6.04 0.20
N VAL A 62 -10.81 -4.85 0.58
CA VAL A 62 -11.71 -4.03 -0.23
C VAL A 62 -11.00 -2.93 -1.05
N GLN A 63 -9.67 -2.94 -1.09
CA GLN A 63 -8.90 -1.95 -1.85
C GLN A 63 -8.78 -2.35 -3.32
N ASP A 64 -8.53 -1.35 -4.17
CA ASP A 64 -8.28 -1.57 -5.59
C ASP A 64 -6.84 -2.05 -5.83
N TYR A 65 -6.71 -3.19 -6.52
CA TYR A 65 -5.42 -3.80 -6.83
C TYR A 65 -5.11 -3.74 -8.33
N VAL A 66 -3.84 -3.53 -8.66
CA VAL A 66 -3.38 -3.74 -10.03
C VAL A 66 -3.39 -5.24 -10.34
N GLU A 67 -4.17 -5.63 -11.35
CA GLU A 67 -4.06 -6.95 -11.97
C GLU A 67 -2.87 -6.98 -12.94
N LEU A 68 -1.78 -7.59 -12.49
CA LEU A 68 -0.57 -7.76 -13.30
C LEU A 68 -0.67 -9.02 -14.16
N ARG A 69 -0.27 -8.90 -15.42
CA ARG A 69 -0.13 -10.05 -16.32
C ARG A 69 1.27 -10.65 -16.16
N PRO A 70 1.50 -11.92 -16.54
CA PRO A 70 2.84 -12.49 -16.53
C PRO A 70 3.89 -11.65 -17.28
N SER A 71 3.49 -10.97 -18.35
CA SER A 71 4.35 -10.05 -19.11
C SER A 71 4.75 -8.79 -18.34
N SER A 72 3.93 -8.33 -17.38
CA SER A 72 4.24 -7.16 -16.55
C SER A 72 5.53 -7.37 -15.74
N TRP A 73 5.78 -8.59 -15.26
CA TRP A 73 7.00 -8.93 -14.53
C TRP A 73 8.25 -8.86 -15.38
N GLN A 74 8.16 -9.37 -16.62
CA GLN A 74 9.26 -9.29 -17.57
C GLN A 74 9.58 -7.85 -17.96
N ALA A 75 8.55 -7.01 -18.12
CA ALA A 75 8.72 -5.60 -18.40
C ALA A 75 9.36 -4.86 -17.22
N ALA A 76 8.90 -5.14 -15.99
CA ALA A 76 9.44 -4.54 -14.77
C ALA A 76 10.93 -4.88 -14.56
N ALA A 77 11.35 -6.12 -14.87
CA ALA A 77 12.74 -6.56 -14.72
C ALA A 77 13.76 -5.86 -15.65
N ARG A 78 13.31 -5.00 -16.58
CA ARG A 78 14.17 -4.23 -17.50
C ARG A 78 14.50 -2.83 -17.01
N ILE A 79 13.88 -2.40 -15.91
CA ILE A 79 14.06 -1.09 -15.28
C ILE A 79 15.05 -1.28 -14.13
#